data_AF-A0A2H9QWP6-F1
#
_entry.id   AF-A0A2H9QWP6-F1
#
_cell.length_a   1.000
_cell.length_b   1.000
_cell.length_c   1.000
_cell.angle_alpha   90.00
_cell.angle_beta   90.00
_cell.angle_gamma   90.00
#
_symmetry.space_group_name_H-M   'P 1'
#
loop_
_entity.id
_entity.type
_entity.pdbx_description
1 polymer ?
#
loop_
_entity_poly.entity_id
_entity_poly.type
_entity_poly.pdbx_seq_one_letter_code
_entity_poly.pdbx_strand_id
1 'polypeptide(L)'
;MLPSFIGTFVSLVLGVYVFYKRGKDEAGRVFFFLMLALALWNIGEFMMQTSSDISSSLFWAKISNVGFILIPAFLLHFTFVYPTKSGKKMGMFYSLPVVLIILTIFTNIFFTVSSTGMAESFGYRFRYVEGPYYNILLLFFFGYIPGAVLNLMNRRLEM
;
A
#
# COMPACT_ATOMS: atom_id res chain seq x y z
N MET A 1 0.35 -6.30 16.28
CA MET A 1 1.51 -5.40 16.48
C MET A 1 2.84 -6.01 16.04
N LEU A 2 3.26 -7.16 16.60
CA LEU A 2 4.54 -7.80 16.24
C LEU A 2 4.68 -8.15 14.74
N PRO A 3 3.64 -8.68 14.05
CA PRO A 3 3.75 -8.98 12.62
C PRO A 3 4.00 -7.73 11.74
N SER A 4 3.33 -6.62 12.05
CA SER A 4 3.49 -5.36 11.31
C SER A 4 4.91 -4.81 11.45
N PHE A 5 5.46 -4.82 12.66
CA PHE A 5 6.83 -4.37 12.89
C PHE A 5 7.88 -5.19 12.12
N ILE A 6 7.74 -6.53 12.15
CA ILE A 6 8.59 -7.44 11.36
C ILE A 6 8.39 -7.15 9.86
N GLY A 7 7.15 -6.97 9.41
CA GLY A 7 6.82 -6.63 8.03
C GLY A 7 7.52 -5.36 7.56
N THR A 8 7.49 -4.29 8.35
CA THR A 8 8.23 -3.05 8.06
C THR A 8 9.72 -3.31 7.87
N PHE A 9 10.35 -4.03 8.81
CA PHE A 9 11.79 -4.29 8.74
C PHE A 9 12.17 -5.14 7.53
N VAL A 10 11.45 -6.23 7.28
CA VAL A 10 11.68 -7.12 6.13
C VAL A 10 11.51 -6.35 4.82
N SER A 11 10.43 -5.56 4.68
CA SER A 11 10.20 -4.76 3.48
C SER A 11 11.33 -3.74 3.26
N LEU A 12 11.77 -3.03 4.29
CA LEU A 12 12.87 -2.07 4.16
C LEU A 12 14.18 -2.75 3.77
N VAL A 13 14.54 -3.86 4.42
CA VAL A 13 15.76 -4.61 4.12
C VAL A 13 15.75 -5.11 2.67
N LEU A 14 14.65 -5.73 2.22
CA LEU A 14 14.52 -6.22 0.86
C LEU A 14 14.54 -5.09 -0.17
N GLY A 15 13.83 -4.00 0.10
CA GLY A 15 13.81 -2.82 -0.75
C GLY A 15 15.22 -2.24 -0.94
N VAL A 16 15.92 -1.98 0.17
CA VAL A 16 17.28 -1.43 0.15
C VAL A 16 18.26 -2.38 -0.53
N TYR A 17 18.17 -3.69 -0.25
CA TYR A 17 19.01 -4.69 -0.89
C TYR A 17 18.84 -4.71 -2.42
N VAL A 18 17.60 -4.72 -2.91
CA VAL A 18 17.32 -4.70 -4.36
C VAL A 18 17.72 -3.37 -4.97
N PHE A 19 17.50 -2.24 -4.29
CA PHE A 19 17.95 -0.93 -4.75
C PHE A 19 19.48 -0.86 -4.85
N TYR A 20 20.20 -1.42 -3.89
CA TYR A 20 21.66 -1.48 -3.94
C TYR A 20 22.17 -2.33 -5.12
N LYS A 21 21.54 -3.49 -5.38
CA LYS A 21 21.94 -4.40 -6.47
C LYS A 21 21.48 -3.94 -7.85
N ARG A 22 20.30 -3.32 -7.96
CA ARG A 22 19.59 -3.06 -9.23
C ARG A 22 18.98 -1.67 -9.33
N GLY A 23 19.40 -0.70 -8.51
CA GLY A 23 18.83 0.66 -8.49
C GLY A 23 19.05 1.47 -9.76
N LYS A 24 19.97 1.05 -10.64
CA LYS A 24 20.12 1.60 -11.99
C LYS A 24 18.98 1.14 -12.93
N ASP A 25 18.45 -0.05 -12.69
CA ASP A 25 17.32 -0.59 -13.43
C ASP A 25 16.01 0.07 -12.98
N GLU A 26 15.10 0.29 -13.91
CA GLU A 26 13.75 0.78 -13.58
C GLU A 26 12.99 -0.23 -12.70
N ALA A 27 13.05 -1.52 -13.02
CA ALA A 27 12.44 -2.57 -12.22
C ALA A 27 12.95 -2.59 -10.77
N GLY A 28 14.26 -2.40 -10.56
CA GLY A 28 14.83 -2.33 -9.21
C GLY A 28 14.32 -1.13 -8.41
N ARG A 29 14.20 0.03 -9.06
CA ARG A 29 13.62 1.25 -8.44
C ARG A 29 12.14 1.08 -8.10
N VAL A 30 11.35 0.53 -9.02
CA VAL A 30 9.91 0.31 -8.81
C VAL A 30 9.68 -0.71 -7.69
N PHE A 31 10.49 -1.78 -7.64
CA PHE A 31 10.45 -2.75 -6.54
C PHE A 31 10.80 -2.10 -5.20
N PHE A 32 11.81 -1.23 -5.16
CA PHE A 32 12.14 -0.47 -3.95
C PHE A 32 10.95 0.37 -3.46
N PHE A 33 10.27 1.11 -4.36
CA PHE A 33 9.09 1.88 -3.98
C PHE A 33 7.90 1.00 -3.55
N LEU A 34 7.72 -0.16 -4.16
CA LEU A 34 6.74 -1.16 -3.70
C LEU A 34 7.03 -1.61 -2.26
N MET A 35 8.30 -1.89 -1.95
CA MET A 35 8.71 -2.25 -0.60
C MET A 35 8.57 -1.09 0.39
N LEU A 36 8.84 0.15 -0.02
CA LEU A 36 8.57 1.33 0.79
C LEU A 36 7.07 1.49 1.09
N ALA A 37 6.19 1.24 0.11
CA ALA A 37 4.75 1.29 0.31
C ALA A 37 4.27 0.22 1.32
N LEU A 38 4.82 -1.00 1.24
CA LEU A 38 4.58 -2.05 2.23
C LEU A 38 5.09 -1.66 3.63
N ALA A 39 6.29 -1.08 3.71
CA ALA A 39 6.84 -0.61 4.98
C ALA A 39 5.98 0.49 5.60
N LEU A 40 5.49 1.43 4.78
CA LEU A 40 4.61 2.54 5.19
C LEU A 40 3.26 2.03 5.71
N TRP A 41 2.67 1.06 5.01
CA TRP A 41 1.44 0.41 5.46
C TRP A 41 1.63 -0.26 6.83
N ASN A 42 2.68 -1.07 6.96
CA ASN A 42 2.97 -1.81 8.18
C ASN A 42 3.29 -0.91 9.38
N ILE A 43 4.09 0.15 9.19
CA ILE A 43 4.43 1.05 10.29
C ILE A 43 3.24 1.92 10.68
N GLY A 44 2.42 2.33 9.71
CA GLY A 44 1.17 3.04 9.95
C GLY A 44 0.20 2.21 10.79
N GLU A 45 0.00 0.93 10.45
CA GLU A 45 -0.79 -0.01 11.27
C GLU A 45 -0.24 -0.15 12.68
N PHE A 46 1.07 -0.33 12.82
CA PHE A 46 1.69 -0.45 14.13
C PHE A 46 1.42 0.79 15.00
N MET A 47 1.65 1.98 14.45
CA MET A 47 1.47 3.25 15.15
C MET A 47 0.00 3.56 15.43
N MET A 48 -0.92 3.19 14.52
CA MET A 48 -2.36 3.31 14.74
C MET A 48 -2.78 2.54 15.99
N GLN A 49 -2.24 1.32 16.17
CA GLN A 49 -2.63 0.45 17.26
C GLN A 49 -1.96 0.80 18.60
N THR A 50 -0.76 1.38 18.57
CA THR A 50 -0.03 1.81 19.77
C THR A 50 -0.38 3.23 20.23
N SER A 51 -1.21 3.95 19.46
CA SER A 51 -1.64 5.31 19.78
C SER A 51 -2.37 5.41 21.13
N SER A 52 -2.25 6.57 21.78
CA SER A 52 -2.91 6.87 23.06
C SER A 52 -4.38 7.24 22.91
N ASP A 53 -4.74 7.81 21.76
CA ASP A 53 -6.03 8.46 21.51
C ASP A 53 -6.49 8.26 20.06
N ILE A 54 -7.78 8.52 19.82
CA ILE A 54 -8.43 8.30 18.51
C ILE A 54 -7.86 9.23 17.44
N SER A 55 -7.47 10.46 17.78
CA SER A 55 -6.97 11.43 16.79
C SER A 55 -5.60 10.99 16.26
N SER A 56 -4.68 10.62 17.15
CA SER A 56 -3.38 10.05 16.80
C SER A 56 -3.54 8.75 16.00
N SER A 57 -4.48 7.89 16.42
CA SER A 57 -4.75 6.64 15.71
C SER A 57 -5.27 6.88 14.28
N LEU A 58 -6.21 7.82 14.11
CA LEU A 58 -6.74 8.20 12.80
C LEU A 58 -5.66 8.79 11.88
N PHE A 59 -4.76 9.61 12.43
CA PHE A 59 -3.61 10.12 11.67
C PHE A 59 -2.75 8.97 11.11
N TRP A 60 -2.37 8.02 11.96
CA TRP A 60 -1.57 6.87 11.53
C TRP A 60 -2.33 5.92 10.61
N ALA A 61 -3.64 5.78 10.79
CA ALA A 61 -4.52 5.05 9.88
C ALA A 61 -4.54 5.67 8.47
N LYS A 62 -4.52 7.01 8.37
CA LYS A 62 -4.36 7.71 7.08
C LYS A 62 -3.01 7.45 6.44
N ILE A 63 -1.93 7.52 7.21
CA ILE A 63 -0.57 7.20 6.72
C ILE A 63 -0.48 5.73 6.26
N SER A 64 -1.05 4.81 7.04
CA SER A 64 -1.17 3.38 6.72
C SER A 64 -1.85 3.18 5.36
N ASN A 65 -2.97 3.89 5.13
CA ASN A 65 -3.74 3.80 3.90
C ASN A 65 -3.03 4.42 2.68
N VAL A 66 -2.13 5.39 2.86
CA VAL A 66 -1.25 5.83 1.75
C VAL A 66 -0.40 4.67 1.26
N GLY A 67 0.21 3.91 2.17
CA GLY A 67 0.94 2.69 1.84
C GLY A 67 0.04 1.67 1.12
N PHE A 68 -1.15 1.41 1.69
CA PHE A 68 -2.15 0.52 1.11
C PHE A 68 -2.52 0.86 -0.34
N ILE A 69 -2.71 2.14 -0.65
CA ILE A 69 -3.05 2.61 -2.01
C ILE A 69 -1.85 2.49 -2.97
N LEU A 70 -0.64 2.75 -2.48
CA LEU A 70 0.58 2.71 -3.30
C LEU A 70 1.02 1.28 -3.67
N ILE A 71 0.73 0.28 -2.84
CA ILE A 71 1.08 -1.13 -3.10
C ILE A 71 0.57 -1.61 -4.47
N PRO A 72 -0.75 -1.62 -4.76
CA PRO A 72 -1.26 -2.10 -6.04
C PRO A 72 -0.80 -1.23 -7.21
N ALA A 73 -0.59 0.08 -7.01
CA ALA A 73 -0.06 0.97 -8.04
C ALA A 73 1.37 0.61 -8.45
N PHE A 74 2.27 0.44 -7.48
CA PHE A 74 3.65 0.02 -7.75
C PHE A 74 3.75 -1.43 -8.21
N LEU A 75 2.87 -2.31 -7.74
CA LEU A 75 2.80 -3.70 -8.20
C LEU A 75 2.43 -3.75 -9.70
N LEU A 76 1.39 -3.00 -10.10
CA LEU A 76 1.01 -2.90 -11.51
C LEU A 76 2.15 -2.32 -12.34
N HIS A 77 2.77 -1.21 -11.91
CA HIS A 77 3.95 -0.66 -12.59
C HIS A 77 5.05 -1.71 -12.72
N PHE A 78 5.36 -2.45 -11.64
CA PHE A 78 6.41 -3.46 -11.65
C PHE A 78 6.21 -4.49 -12.77
N THR A 79 4.97 -4.94 -13.02
CA THR A 79 4.66 -5.88 -14.12
C THR A 79 4.88 -5.30 -15.53
N PHE A 80 4.87 -3.97 -15.67
CA PHE A 80 5.14 -3.32 -16.94
C PHE A 80 6.63 -3.15 -17.26
N VAL A 81 7.48 -3.19 -16.23
CA VAL A 81 8.93 -3.00 -16.34
C VAL A 81 9.73 -4.28 -16.10
N TYR A 82 9.08 -5.32 -15.59
CA TYR A 82 9.65 -6.64 -15.32
C TYR A 82 8.65 -7.75 -15.72
N PRO A 83 9.07 -8.83 -16.42
CA PRO A 83 10.46 -9.18 -16.76
C PRO A 83 11.05 -8.43 -17.97
N THR A 84 10.20 -7.88 -18.84
CA THR A 84 10.59 -7.06 -19.99
C THR A 84 9.92 -5.69 -19.91
N LYS A 85 10.56 -4.63 -20.43
CA LYS A 85 9.93 -3.30 -20.46
C LYS A 85 8.87 -3.23 -21.57
N SER A 86 7.67 -2.73 -21.26
CA SER A 86 6.74 -2.27 -22.30
C SER A 86 6.80 -0.76 -22.49
N GLY A 87 6.65 -0.29 -23.73
CA GLY A 87 6.54 1.14 -24.07
C GLY A 87 5.22 1.82 -23.73
N LYS A 88 4.41 1.30 -22.79
CA LYS A 88 3.13 1.94 -22.41
C LYS A 88 3.35 3.13 -21.48
N LYS A 89 2.56 4.19 -21.64
CA LYS A 89 2.65 5.43 -20.83
C LYS A 89 2.20 5.18 -19.38
N MET A 90 3.17 5.06 -18.47
CA MET A 90 2.94 4.71 -17.07
C MET A 90 2.22 5.79 -16.25
N GLY A 91 2.38 7.07 -16.61
CA GLY A 91 1.88 8.20 -15.82
C GLY A 91 0.35 8.21 -15.62
N MET A 92 -0.41 7.59 -16.53
CA MET A 92 -1.87 7.50 -16.41
C MET A 92 -2.32 6.56 -15.28
N PHE A 93 -1.50 5.58 -14.89
CA PHE A 93 -1.83 4.66 -13.79
C PHE A 93 -1.58 5.25 -12.39
N TYR A 94 -0.91 6.40 -12.32
CA TYR A 94 -0.63 7.09 -11.06
C TYR A 94 -1.67 8.17 -10.71
N SER A 95 -2.45 8.64 -11.69
CA SER A 95 -3.43 9.70 -11.46
C SER A 95 -4.51 9.29 -10.46
N LEU A 96 -5.07 8.09 -10.61
CA LEU A 96 -6.10 7.57 -9.70
C LEU A 96 -5.56 7.35 -8.26
N PRO A 97 -4.43 6.64 -8.03
CA PRO A 97 -3.81 6.55 -6.70
C PRO A 97 -3.57 7.91 -6.05
N VAL A 98 -3.08 8.90 -6.80
CA VAL A 98 -2.82 10.25 -6.27
C VAL A 98 -4.12 10.91 -5.79
N VAL A 99 -5.20 10.83 -6.57
CA VAL A 99 -6.51 11.36 -6.16
C VAL A 99 -7.02 10.65 -4.90
N LEU A 100 -6.93 9.32 -4.85
CA LEU A 100 -7.36 8.54 -3.68
C LEU A 100 -6.54 8.88 -2.43
N ILE A 101 -5.22 9.10 -2.57
CA ILE A 101 -4.34 9.53 -1.48
C ILE A 101 -4.76 10.92 -0.96
N ILE A 102 -4.96 11.89 -1.86
CA ILE A 102 -5.40 13.24 -1.48
C ILE A 102 -6.73 13.16 -0.71
N LEU A 103 -7.70 12.43 -1.25
CA LEU A 103 -9.00 12.24 -0.58
C LEU A 103 -8.84 11.56 0.79
N THR A 104 -7.96 10.56 0.91
CA THR A 104 -7.69 9.86 2.18
C THR A 104 -7.05 10.77 3.23
N ILE A 105 -6.09 11.61 2.83
CA ILE A 105 -5.40 12.51 3.76
C ILE A 105 -6.33 13.61 4.26
N PHE A 106 -7.02 14.28 3.34
CA PHE A 106 -7.78 15.50 3.66
C PHE A 106 -9.23 15.23 4.08
N THR A 107 -9.73 14.01 3.94
CA THR A 107 -11.13 13.66 4.30
C THR A 107 -11.19 12.35 5.09
N ASN A 108 -12.38 12.01 5.59
CA ASN A 108 -12.65 10.72 6.26
C ASN A 108 -13.74 9.93 5.50
N ILE A 109 -13.89 10.16 4.19
CA ILE A 109 -14.99 9.58 3.39
C ILE A 109 -14.86 8.06 3.19
N PHE A 110 -13.63 7.54 3.27
CA PHE A 110 -13.34 6.12 3.08
C PHE A 110 -13.38 5.34 4.38
N PHE A 111 -12.90 5.91 5.48
CA PHE A 111 -12.89 5.26 6.78
C PHE A 111 -12.74 6.29 7.89
N THR A 112 -13.10 5.86 9.10
CA THR A 112 -12.69 6.48 10.36
C THR A 112 -12.13 5.41 11.29
N VAL A 113 -11.71 5.80 12.50
CA VAL A 113 -11.21 4.91 13.52
C VAL A 113 -12.11 4.97 14.75
N SER A 114 -12.42 3.81 15.31
CA SER A 114 -13.11 3.69 16.61
C SER A 114 -12.26 2.86 17.57
N SER A 115 -12.29 3.21 18.86
CA SER A 115 -11.76 2.32 19.89
C SER A 115 -12.61 1.05 19.95
N THR A 116 -11.97 -0.11 19.89
CA THR A 116 -12.59 -1.34 20.36
C THR A 116 -12.80 -1.16 21.87
N GLY A 117 -14.03 -1.34 22.37
CA GLY A 117 -14.27 -1.28 23.83
C GLY A 117 -13.39 -2.29 24.58
N MET A 118 -13.40 -2.28 25.92
CA MET A 118 -12.56 -3.16 26.79
C MET A 118 -12.67 -4.68 26.52
N ALA A 119 -13.50 -5.13 25.58
CA ALA A 119 -13.46 -6.49 25.05
C ALA A 119 -12.25 -6.64 24.12
N GLU A 120 -11.11 -6.96 24.74
CA GLU A 120 -9.82 -7.30 24.14
C GLU A 120 -9.96 -8.22 22.91
N SER A 121 -10.03 -7.61 21.74
CA SER A 121 -9.89 -8.35 20.48
C SER A 121 -8.40 -8.46 20.18
N PHE A 122 -7.75 -9.55 20.61
CA PHE A 122 -6.37 -9.93 20.24
C PHE A 122 -5.30 -8.81 20.39
N GLY A 123 -5.44 -7.92 21.37
CA GLY A 123 -4.50 -6.81 21.60
C GLY A 123 -4.60 -5.65 20.59
N TYR A 124 -5.68 -5.57 19.81
CA TYR A 124 -5.99 -4.43 18.94
C TYR A 124 -6.88 -3.42 19.68
N ARG A 125 -6.42 -2.18 19.75
CA ARG A 125 -7.04 -1.09 20.51
C ARG A 125 -7.95 -0.21 19.64
N PHE A 126 -7.67 -0.17 18.36
CA PHE A 126 -8.39 0.62 17.37
C PHE A 126 -8.80 -0.26 16.20
N ARG A 127 -9.95 0.03 15.62
CA ARG A 127 -10.42 -0.60 14.39
C ARG A 127 -10.83 0.45 13.38
N TYR A 128 -10.65 0.10 12.12
CA TYR A 128 -11.28 0.82 11.02
C TYR A 128 -12.78 0.68 11.10
N VAL A 129 -13.47 1.80 10.90
CA VAL A 129 -14.91 1.84 10.64
C VAL A 129 -15.07 2.33 9.22
N GLU A 130 -15.72 1.51 8.40
CA GLU A 130 -15.90 1.77 6.98
C GLU A 130 -16.72 3.05 6.77
N GLY A 131 -16.21 3.93 5.92
CA GLY A 131 -16.93 5.11 5.47
C GLY A 131 -17.87 4.77 4.30
N PRO A 132 -18.79 5.68 3.95
CA PRO A 132 -19.76 5.47 2.86
C PRO A 132 -19.12 5.11 1.51
N TYR A 133 -17.87 5.54 1.29
CA TYR A 133 -17.16 5.37 0.03
C TYR A 133 -16.01 4.36 0.12
N TYR A 134 -15.90 3.57 1.20
CA TYR A 134 -14.85 2.57 1.37
C TYR A 134 -14.74 1.61 0.18
N ASN A 135 -15.89 1.24 -0.41
CA ASN A 135 -15.97 0.39 -1.60
C ASN A 135 -15.17 0.90 -2.80
N ILE A 136 -14.92 2.21 -2.92
CA ILE A 136 -14.09 2.77 -3.99
C ILE A 136 -12.62 2.30 -3.83
N LEU A 137 -12.10 2.25 -2.60
CA LEU A 137 -10.75 1.73 -2.34
C LEU A 137 -10.67 0.24 -2.66
N LEU A 138 -11.73 -0.53 -2.35
CA LEU A 138 -11.80 -1.95 -2.69
C LEU A 138 -11.82 -2.15 -4.21
N LEU A 139 -12.69 -1.44 -4.94
CA LEU A 139 -12.75 -1.50 -6.41
C LEU A 139 -11.41 -1.12 -7.05
N PHE A 140 -10.74 -0.10 -6.53
CA PHE A 140 -9.38 0.25 -6.95
C PHE A 140 -8.42 -0.93 -6.75
N PHE A 141 -8.44 -1.56 -5.58
CA PHE A 141 -7.56 -2.69 -5.26
C PHE A 141 -7.83 -3.91 -6.17
N PHE A 142 -9.11 -4.27 -6.34
CA PHE A 142 -9.56 -5.34 -7.22
C PHE A 142 -9.45 -5.01 -8.72
N GLY A 143 -9.25 -3.76 -9.10
CA GLY A 143 -8.91 -3.41 -10.48
C GLY A 143 -7.42 -3.58 -10.75
N TYR A 144 -6.57 -3.06 -9.86
CA TYR A 144 -5.12 -3.00 -10.08
C TYR A 144 -4.42 -4.35 -9.90
N ILE A 145 -4.81 -5.15 -8.90
CA ILE A 145 -4.14 -6.44 -8.66
C ILE A 145 -4.41 -7.45 -9.78
N PRO A 146 -5.67 -7.74 -10.18
CA PRO A 146 -5.93 -8.59 -11.34
C PRO A 146 -5.31 -8.03 -12.62
N GLY A 147 -5.33 -6.72 -12.82
CA GLY A 147 -4.63 -6.08 -13.93
C GLY A 147 -3.13 -6.39 -13.96
N ALA A 148 -2.47 -6.36 -12.80
CA ALA A 148 -1.06 -6.72 -12.66
C ALA A 148 -0.82 -8.21 -12.96
N VAL A 149 -1.65 -9.09 -12.40
CA VAL A 149 -1.56 -10.55 -12.63
C VAL A 149 -1.74 -10.89 -14.11
N LEU A 150 -2.79 -10.35 -14.76
CA LEU A 150 -3.06 -10.55 -16.18
C LEU A 150 -1.91 -10.04 -17.05
N ASN A 151 -1.33 -8.88 -16.71
CA ASN A 151 -0.16 -8.36 -17.43
C ASN A 151 1.02 -9.33 -17.36
N LEU A 152 1.30 -9.84 -16.16
CA LEU A 152 2.40 -10.77 -15.94
C LEU A 152 2.18 -12.11 -16.67
N MET A 153 0.94 -12.63 -16.65
CA MET A 153 0.58 -13.86 -17.36
C MET A 153 0.77 -13.73 -18.87
N ASN A 154 0.28 -12.63 -19.46
CA ASN A 154 0.39 -12.40 -20.90
C ASN A 154 1.85 -12.30 -21.36
N ARG A 155 2.72 -11.65 -20.57
CA ARG A 155 4.15 -11.55 -20.89
C ARG A 155 4.92 -12.85 -20.75
N ARG A 156 4.48 -13.76 -19.88
CA ARG A 156 5.10 -15.09 -19.75
C ARG A 156 4.90 -15.95 -20.99
N LEU A 157 3.86 -15.69 -21.77
CA LEU A 157 3.57 -16.40 -23.03
C LEU A 157 4.35 -15.83 -24.23
N GLU A 158 4.96 -14.65 -24.08
CA GLU A 158 5.74 -13.96 -25.12
C GLU A 158 7.27 -14.24 -25.02
N MET A 159 7.72 -14.96 -23.98
CA MET A 159 9.12 -15.39 -23.77
C MET A 159 9.34 -16.82 -24.24
#